data_AF-A0A944H4Z1-F1
#
_entry.id   AF-A0A944H4Z1-F1
#
_cell.length_a   1.000
_cell.length_b   1.000
_cell.length_c   1.000
_cell.angle_alpha   90.00
_cell.angle_beta   90.00
_cell.angle_gamma   90.00
#
_symmetry.space_group_name_H-M   'P 1'
#
loop_
_entity.id
_entity.type
_entity.pdbx_description
1 polymer ?
#
loop_
_entity_poly.entity_id
_entity_poly.type
_entity_poly.pdbx_seq_one_letter_code
_entity_poly.pdbx_strand_id
1 'polypeptide(L)'
;MSRSLKKGLFVHPSILKKISAMNASGKKTPIKTWSRSSIITDEMIGHTFQVHNGKTFKDVYVIENMVGHKLGEFSPTRTFRGHGGKMAKDQAAAAAAAGKAAVAKAQADTK
;
A
#
# COMPACT_ATOMS: atom_id res chain seq x y z
N MET A 1 -13.15 10.97 4.16
CA MET A 1 -14.46 10.77 4.81
C MET A 1 -14.84 9.31 4.70
N SER A 2 -15.10 8.65 5.83
CA SER A 2 -15.61 7.29 5.89
C SER A 2 -17.08 7.26 5.42
N ARG A 3 -17.51 6.15 4.84
CA ARG A 3 -18.94 5.93 4.54
C ARG A 3 -19.67 5.62 5.84
N SER A 4 -20.96 5.94 5.90
CA SER A 4 -21.81 5.59 7.04
C SER A 4 -21.87 4.07 7.24
N LEU A 5 -21.78 3.62 8.50
CA LEU A 5 -21.81 2.21 8.89
C LEU A 5 -23.08 1.48 8.41
N LYS A 6 -24.23 2.18 8.37
CA LYS A 6 -25.51 1.61 7.91
C LYS A 6 -25.49 1.15 6.45
N LYS A 7 -24.57 1.66 5.62
CA LYS A 7 -24.45 1.33 4.18
C LYS A 7 -23.51 0.16 3.90
N GLY A 8 -22.88 -0.41 4.92
CA GLY A 8 -21.93 -1.51 4.79
C GLY A 8 -20.57 -1.11 4.22
N LEU A 9 -19.67 -2.11 4.13
CA LEU A 9 -18.34 -1.93 3.59
C LEU A 9 -18.43 -1.64 2.09
N PHE A 10 -17.61 -0.70 1.62
CA PHE A 10 -17.55 -0.38 0.20
C PHE A 10 -16.30 -0.96 -0.42
N VAL A 11 -16.50 -1.75 -1.47
CA VAL A 11 -15.45 -2.21 -2.38
C VAL A 11 -15.88 -1.86 -3.81
N HIS A 12 -14.94 -1.34 -4.59
CA HIS A 12 -15.23 -1.04 -5.98
C HIS A 12 -15.49 -2.34 -6.79
N PRO A 13 -16.56 -2.40 -7.61
CA PRO A 13 -16.95 -3.64 -8.28
C PRO A 13 -15.88 -4.17 -9.24
N SER A 14 -15.08 -3.30 -9.86
CA SER A 14 -13.96 -3.73 -10.70
C SER A 14 -12.82 -4.40 -9.93
N ILE A 15 -12.66 -4.11 -8.64
CA ILE A 15 -11.67 -4.78 -7.80
C ILE A 15 -12.17 -6.19 -7.47
N LEU A 16 -13.42 -6.31 -7.02
CA LEU A 16 -14.05 -7.61 -6.73
C LEU A 16 -13.99 -8.55 -7.94
N LYS A 17 -14.40 -8.08 -9.13
CA LYS A 17 -14.35 -8.88 -10.35
C LYS A 17 -12.95 -9.41 -10.67
N LYS A 18 -11.91 -8.60 -10.47
CA LYS A 18 -10.51 -9.01 -10.70
C LYS A 18 -10.06 -10.04 -9.68
N ILE A 19 -10.39 -9.84 -8.40
CA ILE A 19 -10.06 -10.78 -7.33
C ILE A 19 -10.72 -12.13 -7.58
N SER A 20 -12.03 -12.16 -7.88
CA SER A 20 -12.73 -13.41 -8.18
C SER A 20 -12.10 -14.17 -9.35
N ALA A 21 -11.72 -13.46 -10.43
CA ALA A 21 -11.04 -14.07 -11.57
C ALA A 21 -9.63 -14.57 -11.23
N MET A 22 -8.90 -13.86 -10.37
CA MET A 22 -7.56 -14.26 -9.92
C MET A 22 -7.60 -15.45 -8.97
N ASN A 23 -8.59 -15.50 -8.07
CA ASN A 23 -8.80 -16.63 -7.18
C ASN A 23 -9.15 -17.90 -7.98
N ALA A 24 -9.99 -17.78 -9.03
CA ALA A 24 -10.30 -18.89 -9.92
C ALA A 24 -9.10 -19.38 -10.75
N SER A 25 -8.21 -18.47 -11.16
CA SER A 25 -7.05 -18.80 -11.99
C SER A 25 -5.78 -19.14 -11.21
N GLY A 26 -5.75 -18.90 -9.89
CA GLY A 26 -4.57 -19.07 -9.04
C GLY A 26 -3.43 -18.10 -9.31
N LYS A 27 -3.58 -17.17 -10.27
CA LYS A 27 -2.52 -16.23 -10.67
C LYS A 27 -2.60 -14.95 -9.84
N LYS A 28 -1.48 -14.56 -9.24
CA LYS A 28 -1.34 -13.33 -8.42
C LYS A 28 -0.64 -12.22 -9.19
N THR A 29 -1.37 -11.55 -10.07
CA THR A 29 -0.88 -10.38 -10.81
C THR A 29 -1.18 -9.08 -10.05
N PRO A 30 -0.30 -8.06 -10.12
CA PRO A 30 -0.57 -6.77 -9.47
C PRO A 30 -1.81 -6.06 -10.03
N ILE A 31 -2.74 -5.70 -9.15
CA ILE A 31 -3.99 -5.02 -9.53
C ILE A 31 -3.81 -3.51 -9.48
N LYS A 32 -3.82 -2.85 -10.65
CA LYS A 32 -3.89 -1.38 -10.72
C LYS A 32 -5.25 -0.86 -10.27
N THR A 33 -5.25 0.10 -9.35
CA THR A 33 -6.47 0.72 -8.82
C THR A 33 -6.31 2.22 -8.56
N TRP A 34 -7.36 2.96 -8.94
CA TRP A 34 -7.59 4.35 -8.53
C TRP A 34 -8.53 4.45 -7.33
N SER A 35 -9.22 3.36 -6.97
CA SER A 35 -10.18 3.34 -5.88
C SER A 35 -9.46 3.27 -4.54
N ARG A 36 -9.03 4.44 -4.05
CA ARG A 36 -8.46 4.61 -2.71
C ARG A 36 -9.48 4.49 -1.58
N SER A 37 -10.78 4.55 -1.91
CA SER A 37 -11.88 4.54 -0.94
C SER A 37 -12.34 3.13 -0.54
N SER A 38 -11.93 2.11 -1.31
CA SER A 38 -12.28 0.70 -1.07
C SER A 38 -11.65 0.20 0.24
N ILE A 39 -12.44 -0.50 1.02
CA ILE A 39 -12.03 -1.17 2.25
C ILE A 39 -11.40 -2.51 1.88
N ILE A 40 -10.34 -2.88 2.58
CA ILE A 40 -9.69 -4.17 2.44
C ILE A 40 -10.58 -5.23 3.09
N THR A 41 -11.01 -6.21 2.28
CA THR A 41 -11.76 -7.39 2.71
C THR A 41 -10.83 -8.60 2.80
N ASP A 42 -11.28 -9.64 3.50
CA ASP A 42 -10.51 -10.87 3.70
C ASP A 42 -10.05 -11.53 2.38
N GLU A 43 -10.91 -11.51 1.36
CA GLU A 43 -10.59 -12.02 0.00
C GLU A 43 -9.41 -11.32 -0.69
N MET A 44 -8.98 -10.15 -0.20
CA MET A 44 -7.86 -9.39 -0.74
C MET A 44 -6.50 -9.81 -0.18
N ILE A 45 -6.47 -10.65 0.86
CA ILE A 45 -5.23 -11.04 1.52
C ILE A 45 -4.33 -11.80 0.55
N GLY A 46 -3.04 -11.44 0.54
CA GLY A 46 -2.06 -12.06 -0.35
C GLY A 46 -2.10 -11.55 -1.80
N HIS A 47 -2.92 -10.55 -2.11
CA HIS A 47 -2.90 -9.83 -3.39
C HIS A 47 -2.05 -8.55 -3.29
N THR A 48 -1.43 -8.17 -4.41
CA THR A 48 -0.69 -6.90 -4.51
C THR A 48 -1.52 -5.88 -5.27
N PHE A 49 -1.74 -4.71 -4.67
CA PHE A 49 -2.46 -3.61 -5.29
C PHE A 49 -1.51 -2.47 -5.63
N GLN A 50 -1.54 -2.00 -6.88
CA GLN A 50 -0.88 -0.77 -7.26
C GLN A 50 -1.88 0.37 -7.04
N VAL A 51 -1.76 1.08 -5.91
CA VAL A 51 -2.69 2.12 -5.45
C VAL A 51 -2.20 3.50 -5.90
N HIS A 52 -3.03 4.21 -6.67
CA HIS A 52 -2.70 5.55 -7.14
C HIS A 52 -2.57 6.58 -5.99
N ASN A 53 -1.49 7.36 -5.97
CA ASN A 53 -1.27 8.42 -4.98
C ASN A 53 -1.44 9.86 -5.50
N GLY A 54 -1.87 10.02 -6.75
CA GLY A 54 -1.99 11.31 -7.42
C GLY A 54 -0.92 11.54 -8.49
N LYS A 55 0.20 10.83 -8.43
CA LYS A 55 1.29 10.90 -9.42
C LYS A 55 1.71 9.53 -9.93
N THR A 56 1.85 8.56 -9.02
CA THR A 56 2.36 7.22 -9.30
C THR A 56 1.47 6.16 -8.64
N PHE A 57 1.59 4.92 -9.08
CA PHE A 57 1.02 3.79 -8.37
C PHE A 57 2.05 3.24 -7.40
N LYS A 58 1.66 3.12 -6.13
CA LYS A 58 2.48 2.49 -5.10
C LYS A 58 2.01 1.06 -4.91
N ASP A 59 2.94 0.12 -4.92
CA ASP A 59 2.64 -1.27 -4.65
C ASP A 59 2.40 -1.48 -3.16
N VAL A 60 1.25 -2.07 -2.85
CA VAL A 60 0.80 -2.41 -1.50
C VAL A 60 0.47 -3.88 -1.50
N TYR A 61 1.26 -4.66 -0.76
CA TYR A 61 0.97 -6.07 -0.48
C TYR A 61 0.05 -6.15 0.74
N VAL A 62 -1.08 -6.85 0.61
CA VAL A 62 -2.11 -6.90 1.65
C VAL A 62 -1.87 -8.06 2.59
N ILE A 63 -1.77 -7.74 3.88
CA ILE A 63 -1.71 -8.70 5.00
C ILE A 63 -3.00 -8.63 5.82
N GLU A 64 -3.24 -9.65 6.64
CA GLU A 64 -4.45 -9.78 7.48
C GLU A 64 -4.68 -8.58 8.42
N ASN A 65 -3.61 -8.04 9.00
CA ASN A 65 -3.67 -6.86 9.88
C ASN A 65 -4.17 -5.58 9.17
N MET A 66 -4.28 -5.57 7.84
CA MET A 66 -4.79 -4.44 7.07
C MET A 66 -6.30 -4.53 6.82
N VAL A 67 -6.97 -5.62 7.18
CA VAL A 67 -8.43 -5.78 7.00
C VAL A 67 -9.18 -4.69 7.77
N GLY A 68 -10.22 -4.13 7.16
CA GLY A 68 -11.00 -3.03 7.72
C GLY A 68 -10.44 -1.62 7.44
N HIS A 69 -9.16 -1.50 7.06
CA HIS A 69 -8.58 -0.25 6.60
C HIS A 69 -8.91 0.06 5.14
N LYS A 70 -8.71 1.31 4.72
CA LYS A 70 -8.84 1.71 3.31
C LYS A 70 -7.53 1.55 2.57
N LEU A 71 -7.59 1.12 1.30
CA LEU A 71 -6.41 1.05 0.42
C LEU A 71 -5.63 2.37 0.33
N GLY A 72 -6.34 3.51 0.45
CA GLY A 72 -5.72 4.83 0.43
C GLY A 72 -4.82 5.14 1.63
N GLU A 73 -4.97 4.46 2.76
CA GLU A 73 -4.17 4.71 3.98
C GLU A 73 -2.71 4.27 3.79
N PHE A 74 -2.49 3.24 2.98
CA PHE A 74 -1.16 2.69 2.71
C PHE A 74 -0.41 3.41 1.56
N SER A 75 -1.06 4.38 0.92
CA SER A 75 -0.54 5.13 -0.23
C SER A 75 -0.54 6.65 0.05
N PRO A 76 0.52 7.20 0.69
CA PRO A 76 0.58 8.61 1.06
C PRO A 76 0.61 9.51 -0.17
N THR A 77 -0.16 10.60 -0.12
CA THR A 77 -0.34 11.55 -1.24
C THR A 77 0.60 12.75 -1.16
N ARG A 78 1.05 13.12 0.03
CA ARG A 78 1.99 14.21 0.27
C ARG A 78 3.25 13.65 0.90
N THR A 79 4.39 14.11 0.41
CA THR A 79 5.69 13.84 1.05
C THR A 79 6.02 15.01 1.95
N PHE A 80 5.91 14.80 3.26
CA PHE A 80 6.40 15.79 4.22
C PHE A 80 7.92 15.69 4.27
N ARG A 81 8.61 16.80 4.02
CA ARG A 81 10.08 16.86 3.99
C ARG A 81 10.69 17.49 5.24
N GLY A 82 9.88 17.79 6.26
CA GLY A 82 10.31 18.51 7.46
C GLY A 82 10.21 20.03 7.31
N HIS A 83 9.99 20.72 8.43
CA HIS A 83 10.31 22.14 8.58
C HIS A 83 11.62 22.24 9.37
N GLY A 84 12.70 22.11 8.63
CA GLY A 84 14.06 22.34 9.09
C GLY A 84 14.87 22.57 7.84
N GLY A 85 15.73 23.59 7.83
CA GLY A 85 16.56 23.91 6.67
C GLY A 85 17.46 22.73 6.25
N LYS A 86 18.38 22.99 5.33
CA LYS A 86 19.27 21.98 4.71
C LYS A 86 19.81 20.89 5.69
N MET A 87 20.15 21.28 6.91
CA MET A 87 20.66 20.39 7.98
C MET A 87 19.70 19.25 8.38
N ALA A 88 18.39 19.49 8.50
CA ALA A 88 17.43 18.43 8.85
C ALA A 88 17.20 17.44 7.71
N LYS A 89 17.30 17.92 6.46
CA LYS A 89 17.22 17.09 5.25
C LYS A 89 18.43 16.17 5.13
N ASP A 90 19.63 16.66 5.45
CA ASP A 90 20.86 15.88 5.39
C ASP A 90 20.92 14.82 6.50
N GLN A 91 20.44 15.13 7.72
CA GLN A 91 20.31 14.15 8.81
C GLN A 91 19.25 13.08 8.53
N ALA A 92 18.09 13.45 7.97
CA ALA A 92 17.06 12.50 7.55
C ALA A 92 17.54 11.63 6.37
N ALA A 93 18.33 12.18 5.45
CA ALA A 93 18.94 11.43 4.36
C ALA A 93 20.00 10.44 4.86
N ALA A 94 20.80 10.80 5.85
CA ALA A 94 21.76 9.91 6.49
C ALA A 94 21.05 8.74 7.22
N ALA A 95 19.95 9.01 7.93
CA ALA A 95 19.13 7.97 8.58
C ALA A 95 18.46 7.02 7.57
N ALA A 96 17.96 7.56 6.43
CA ALA A 96 17.38 6.75 5.36
C ALA A 96 18.42 5.90 4.61
N ALA A 97 19.67 6.39 4.48
CA ALA A 97 20.78 5.63 3.90
C ALA A 97 21.22 4.48 4.83
N ALA A 98 21.27 4.72 6.15
CA ALA A 98 21.56 3.69 7.14
C ALA A 98 20.51 2.56 7.14
N GLY A 99 19.23 2.91 7.03
CA GLY A 99 18.14 1.92 6.91
C GLY A 99 18.25 1.05 5.65
N LYS A 100 18.64 1.63 4.50
CA LYS A 100 18.86 0.87 3.26
C LYS A 100 20.08 -0.06 3.35
N ALA A 101 21.15 0.38 4.02
CA ALA A 101 22.34 -0.45 4.22
C ALA A 101 22.09 -1.62 5.18
N ALA A 102 21.25 -1.43 6.21
CA ALA A 102 20.86 -2.49 7.15
C ALA A 102 19.98 -3.56 6.47
N VAL A 103 19.03 -3.15 5.62
CA VAL A 103 18.19 -4.09 4.86
C VAL A 103 19.03 -4.87 3.84
N ALA A 104 20.02 -4.23 3.20
CA ALA A 104 20.93 -4.91 2.28
C ALA A 104 21.87 -5.92 2.97
N LYS A 105 22.34 -5.62 4.20
CA LYS A 105 23.14 -6.58 4.99
C LYS A 105 22.33 -7.77 5.47
N ALA A 106 21.14 -7.55 6.01
CA ALA A 106 20.25 -8.64 6.43
C ALA A 106 19.88 -9.59 5.27
N GLN A 107 19.79 -9.08 4.04
CA GLN A 107 19.57 -9.88 2.83
C GLN A 107 20.81 -10.65 2.35
N ALA A 108 22.01 -10.27 2.78
CA ALA A 108 23.27 -10.94 2.44
C ALA A 108 23.64 -12.05 3.44
N ASP A 109 23.28 -11.89 4.72
CA ASP A 109 23.57 -12.87 5.79
C ASP A 109 22.60 -14.07 5.81
N THR A 110 21.55 -14.06 4.98
CA THR A 110 20.57 -15.17 4.87
C THR A 110 20.80 -16.04 3.62
N LYS A 111 21.99 -15.97 3.01
CA LYS A 111 22.41 -16.85 1.92
C LYS A 111 23.65 -17.64 2.31
#